data_AF-A0A1H4GG44-F1
#
_entry.id   AF-A0A1H4GG44-F1
#
_cell.length_a   1.000
_cell.length_b   1.000
_cell.length_c   1.000
_cell.angle_alpha   90.00
_cell.angle_beta   90.00
_cell.angle_gamma   90.00
#
_symmetry.space_group_name_H-M   'P 1'
#
loop_
_entity.id
_entity.type
_entity.pdbx_description
1 polymer ?
#
loop_
_entity_poly.entity_id
_entity_poly.type
_entity_poly.pdbx_seq_one_letter_code
_entity_poly.pdbx_strand_id
1 'polypeptide(L)'
;MNASRRKTSAALVVTLCAAASQAHACGEVMLRALGTMRYHAFVTRNPAAILLYSDDPTGNAKRPAATDPRLHDNLEKVGHKVSMARGTGELAHALAEHRYDVIVAYADDMLGATDQFTKATPEPKLIPVLDKESNEREMREHFPRLVTGNFKDLLKAIEQAMSA
;
A
#
# COMPACT_ATOMS: atom_id res chain seq x y z
N MET A 1 45.75 -71.32 -46.77
CA MET A 1 45.02 -70.67 -47.88
C MET A 1 43.63 -70.30 -47.42
N ASN A 2 43.30 -69.02 -47.60
CA ASN A 2 42.02 -68.32 -47.56
C ASN A 2 41.09 -68.45 -46.35
N ALA A 3 41.04 -67.31 -45.64
CA ALA A 3 40.09 -66.90 -44.63
C ALA A 3 38.67 -66.74 -45.19
N SER A 4 37.67 -67.02 -44.34
CA SER A 4 36.34 -66.45 -44.47
C SER A 4 35.92 -65.87 -43.12
N ARG A 5 36.25 -64.59 -42.93
CA ARG A 5 35.56 -63.68 -42.02
C ARG A 5 35.37 -62.39 -42.78
N ARG A 6 34.12 -62.01 -43.04
CA ARG A 6 33.51 -60.71 -42.71
C ARG A 6 32.31 -60.39 -43.61
N LYS A 7 31.31 -59.76 -42.95
CA LYS A 7 30.31 -58.80 -43.48
C LYS A 7 29.26 -59.46 -44.39
N THR A 8 27.97 -59.20 -44.30
CA THR A 8 27.13 -58.09 -43.81
C THR A 8 25.71 -58.66 -43.88
N SER A 9 24.78 -58.30 -42.99
CA SER A 9 23.81 -57.28 -43.35
C SER A 9 23.14 -56.78 -42.07
N ALA A 10 23.42 -55.53 -41.77
CA ALA A 10 22.76 -54.77 -40.74
C ALA A 10 21.31 -54.50 -41.18
N ALA A 11 20.37 -55.14 -40.51
CA ALA A 11 18.97 -54.75 -40.53
C ALA A 11 18.55 -54.54 -39.07
N LEU A 12 18.69 -53.32 -38.58
CA LEU A 12 17.93 -52.86 -37.43
C LEU A 12 17.78 -51.32 -37.50
N VAL A 13 16.74 -50.91 -38.23
CA VAL A 13 15.78 -49.87 -37.84
C VAL A 13 16.32 -48.83 -36.86
N VAL A 14 16.94 -47.77 -37.39
CA VAL A 14 17.09 -46.48 -36.69
C VAL A 14 16.04 -45.53 -37.27
N THR A 15 14.79 -45.77 -36.89
CA THR A 15 13.67 -44.90 -37.25
C THR A 15 12.86 -44.57 -35.99
N LEU A 16 13.48 -43.96 -34.98
CA LEU A 16 12.78 -43.43 -33.79
C LEU A 16 13.60 -42.33 -33.10
N CYS A 17 14.04 -41.32 -33.85
CA CYS A 17 14.62 -40.08 -33.28
C CYS A 17 13.71 -38.85 -33.46
N ALA A 18 12.40 -39.03 -33.60
CA ALA A 18 11.45 -37.92 -33.84
C ALA A 18 10.30 -37.85 -32.83
N ALA A 19 10.58 -38.14 -31.55
CA ALA A 19 9.63 -37.88 -30.46
C ALA A 19 10.30 -37.10 -29.32
N ALA A 20 11.02 -36.03 -29.65
CA ALA A 20 11.26 -34.94 -28.71
C ALA A 20 10.12 -33.92 -28.81
N SER A 21 8.88 -34.39 -28.65
CA SER A 21 7.73 -33.52 -28.49
C SER A 21 7.78 -32.94 -27.08
N GLN A 22 8.22 -31.69 -27.03
CA GLN A 22 7.63 -30.67 -26.18
C GLN A 22 7.89 -30.82 -24.67
N ALA A 23 9.10 -30.44 -24.27
CA ALA A 23 9.35 -29.87 -22.94
C ALA A 23 8.62 -28.52 -22.82
N HIS A 24 7.30 -28.55 -22.66
CA HIS A 24 6.51 -27.36 -22.31
C HIS A 24 6.36 -27.28 -20.80
N ALA A 25 7.16 -26.39 -20.21
CA ALA A 25 6.83 -25.59 -19.04
C ALA A 25 6.28 -26.31 -17.78
N CYS A 26 7.12 -27.07 -17.08
CA CYS A 26 6.92 -27.36 -15.64
C CYS A 26 7.07 -26.11 -14.72
N GLY A 27 7.15 -24.91 -15.29
CA GLY A 27 7.24 -23.64 -14.54
C GLY A 27 5.96 -22.81 -14.56
N GLU A 28 5.03 -23.05 -15.49
CA GLU A 28 3.82 -22.22 -15.60
C GLU A 28 2.78 -22.57 -14.52
N VAL A 29 2.70 -23.84 -14.11
CA VAL A 29 1.72 -24.31 -13.12
C VAL A 29 2.09 -23.85 -11.71
N MET A 30 3.37 -23.63 -11.42
CA MET A 30 3.80 -23.15 -10.09
C MET A 30 3.42 -21.67 -9.86
N LEU A 31 3.37 -20.85 -10.92
CA LEU A 31 2.86 -19.48 -10.84
C LEU A 31 1.34 -19.43 -10.59
N ARG A 32 0.57 -20.40 -11.10
CA ARG A 32 -0.86 -20.52 -10.78
C ARG A 32 -1.12 -21.09 -9.38
N ALA A 33 -0.25 -21.97 -8.87
CA ALA A 33 -0.33 -22.48 -7.49
C ALA A 33 0.02 -21.40 -6.43
N LEU A 34 0.77 -20.37 -6.81
CA LEU A 34 0.98 -19.15 -6.01
C LEU A 34 -0.25 -18.25 -5.93
N GLY A 35 -1.35 -18.54 -6.64
CA GLY A 35 -2.60 -17.78 -6.62
C GLY A 35 -3.29 -17.67 -5.26
N THR A 36 -2.77 -18.32 -4.22
CA THR A 36 -3.23 -18.17 -2.82
C THR A 36 -2.18 -17.59 -1.88
N MET A 37 -0.91 -17.45 -2.31
CA MET A 37 0.03 -16.60 -1.58
C MET A 37 -0.29 -15.16 -1.94
N ARG A 38 -1.11 -14.53 -1.10
CA ARG A 38 -1.25 -13.07 -1.05
C ARG A 38 0.17 -12.52 -0.91
N TYR A 39 0.75 -12.10 -2.02
CA TYR A 39 2.07 -11.50 -2.09
C TYR A 39 1.98 -10.16 -1.32
N HIS A 40 2.19 -10.21 -0.01
CA HIS A 40 2.35 -9.03 0.85
C HIS A 40 3.73 -8.41 0.59
N ALA A 41 4.03 -8.05 -0.66
CA ALA A 41 5.32 -7.49 -1.04
C ALA A 41 5.49 -6.02 -0.63
N PHE A 42 4.49 -5.42 0.00
CA PHE A 42 4.55 -4.04 0.47
C PHE A 42 4.23 -3.92 1.96
N VAL A 43 4.69 -4.85 2.80
CA VAL A 43 4.64 -4.63 4.26
C VAL A 43 5.61 -3.50 4.58
N THR A 44 5.09 -2.37 5.01
CA THR A 44 5.83 -1.22 5.50
C THR A 44 6.85 -1.67 6.55
N ARG A 45 8.06 -1.08 6.50
CA ARG A 45 9.09 -1.35 7.51
C ARG A 45 8.69 -0.83 8.89
N ASN A 46 7.80 0.17 8.93
CA ASN A 46 7.36 0.86 10.14
C ASN A 46 5.82 0.89 10.17
N PRO A 47 5.16 -0.16 10.69
CA PRO A 47 3.71 -0.13 10.86
C PRO A 47 3.33 0.99 11.85
N ALA A 48 2.24 1.69 11.53
CA ALA A 48 1.77 2.85 12.29
C ALA A 48 0.27 2.75 12.50
N ALA A 49 -0.21 3.24 13.64
CA ALA A 49 -1.63 3.51 13.88
C ALA A 49 -1.97 4.88 13.29
N ILE A 50 -2.72 4.87 12.20
CA ILE A 50 -3.10 6.05 11.42
C ILE A 50 -4.56 6.36 11.68
N LEU A 51 -4.86 7.61 12.05
CA LEU A 51 -6.21 8.14 12.06
C LEU A 51 -6.42 9.02 10.83
N LEU A 52 -7.39 8.64 9.99
CA LEU A 52 -7.89 9.50 8.93
C LEU A 52 -9.00 10.38 9.51
N TYR A 53 -8.83 11.70 9.43
CA TYR A 53 -9.79 12.66 9.95
C TYR A 53 -10.39 13.51 8.82
N SER A 54 -11.70 13.75 8.92
CA SER A 54 -12.45 14.68 8.09
C SER A 54 -13.46 15.39 8.98
N ASP A 55 -13.58 16.71 8.87
CA ASP A 55 -14.58 17.48 9.64
C ASP A 55 -16.00 17.35 9.06
N ASP A 56 -16.19 16.59 7.97
CA ASP A 56 -17.51 16.31 7.42
C ASP A 56 -18.14 15.05 8.07
N PRO A 57 -19.14 15.21 8.98
CA PRO A 57 -19.79 14.09 9.64
C PRO A 57 -20.65 13.26 8.68
N THR A 58 -21.05 13.83 7.53
CA THR A 58 -21.92 13.14 6.57
C THR A 58 -21.15 12.29 5.57
N GLY A 59 -19.82 12.48 5.46
CA GLY A 59 -18.96 11.78 4.51
C GLY A 59 -19.31 12.05 3.03
N ASN A 60 -20.08 13.10 2.76
CA ASN A 60 -20.53 13.49 1.43
C ASN A 60 -19.55 14.44 0.73
N ALA A 61 -18.63 15.05 1.49
CA ALA A 61 -17.55 15.85 0.95
C ALA A 61 -16.73 14.96 0.01
N LYS A 62 -16.72 15.34 -1.27
CA LYS A 62 -15.98 14.67 -2.35
C LYS A 62 -14.50 15.02 -2.24
N ARG A 63 -13.92 14.75 -1.09
CA ARG A 63 -12.56 15.04 -0.70
C ARG A 63 -11.77 13.71 -0.73
N PRO A 64 -11.09 13.42 -1.86
CA PRO A 64 -10.59 12.08 -2.21
C PRO A 64 -9.34 11.62 -1.44
N ALA A 65 -8.72 12.44 -0.60
CA ALA A 65 -7.42 12.13 0.00
C ALA A 65 -7.46 11.85 1.51
N ALA A 66 -8.57 12.12 2.20
CA ALA A 66 -8.76 11.69 3.60
C ALA A 66 -9.95 10.74 3.77
N THR A 67 -10.88 10.76 2.80
CA THR A 67 -12.17 10.06 2.89
C THR A 67 -12.36 8.98 1.81
N ASP A 68 -11.37 8.76 0.94
CA ASP A 68 -11.46 7.71 -0.10
C ASP A 68 -11.30 6.32 0.54
N PRO A 69 -12.30 5.44 0.42
CA PRO A 69 -12.21 4.05 0.88
C PRO A 69 -10.98 3.33 0.31
N ARG A 70 -10.53 3.72 -0.90
CA ARG A 70 -9.33 3.14 -1.51
C ARG A 70 -8.06 3.53 -0.77
N LEU A 71 -8.00 4.72 -0.17
CA LEU A 71 -6.86 5.12 0.63
C LEU A 71 -6.76 4.25 1.88
N HIS A 72 -7.89 4.07 2.59
CA HIS A 72 -7.97 3.19 3.74
C HIS A 72 -7.49 1.78 3.39
N ASP A 73 -8.06 1.17 2.35
CA ASP A 73 -7.66 -0.16 1.87
C ASP A 73 -6.18 -0.24 1.50
N ASN A 74 -5.65 0.80 0.85
CA ASN A 74 -4.25 0.79 0.41
C ASN A 74 -3.28 0.93 1.58
N LEU A 75 -3.61 1.73 2.59
CA LEU A 75 -2.83 1.86 3.82
C LEU A 75 -2.82 0.56 4.64
N GLU A 76 -3.97 -0.13 4.73
CA GLU A 76 -4.04 -1.44 5.38
C GLU A 76 -3.27 -2.51 4.59
N LYS A 77 -3.37 -2.52 3.26
CA LYS A 77 -2.62 -3.45 2.40
C LYS A 77 -1.11 -3.33 2.58
N VAL A 78 -0.62 -2.13 2.89
CA VAL A 78 0.80 -1.92 3.19
C VAL A 78 1.15 -2.17 4.66
N GLY A 79 0.21 -2.59 5.50
CA GLY A 79 0.46 -3.03 6.88
C GLY A 79 0.27 -1.97 7.97
N HIS A 80 -0.31 -0.80 7.66
CA HIS A 80 -0.72 0.16 8.69
C HIS A 80 -2.05 -0.26 9.33
N LYS A 81 -2.27 0.13 10.59
CA LYS A 81 -3.59 0.06 11.22
C LYS A 81 -4.28 1.39 10.96
N VAL A 82 -5.46 1.37 10.37
CA VAL A 82 -6.14 2.59 9.96
C VAL A 82 -7.49 2.68 10.65
N SER A 83 -7.76 3.83 11.26
CA SER A 83 -9.07 4.20 11.77
C SER A 83 -9.53 5.48 11.06
N MET A 84 -10.83 5.73 11.09
CA MET A 84 -11.41 6.95 10.53
C MET A 84 -12.30 7.61 11.57
N ALA A 85 -12.19 8.91 11.71
CA ALA A 85 -13.06 9.73 12.55
C ALA A 85 -13.66 10.85 11.69
N ARG A 86 -14.97 11.02 11.77
CA ARG A 86 -15.72 12.05 11.05
C ARG A 86 -16.34 13.05 12.02
N GLY A 87 -15.97 14.31 11.85
CA GLY A 87 -16.36 15.40 12.72
C GLY A 87 -15.70 15.33 14.10
N THR A 88 -15.87 16.42 14.84
CA THR A 88 -15.21 16.64 16.13
C THR A 88 -15.59 15.63 17.22
N GLY A 89 -16.83 15.12 17.21
CA GLY A 89 -17.29 14.14 18.19
C GLY A 89 -16.58 12.79 18.07
N GLU A 90 -16.51 12.23 16.85
CA GLU A 90 -15.80 10.98 16.61
C GLU A 90 -14.29 11.15 16.80
N LEU A 91 -13.74 12.32 16.46
CA LEU A 91 -12.32 12.62 16.69
C LEU A 91 -11.99 12.57 18.19
N ALA A 92 -12.75 13.28 19.02
CA ALA A 92 -12.54 13.29 20.46
C ALA A 92 -12.65 11.87 21.07
N HIS A 93 -13.62 11.08 20.60
CA HIS A 93 -13.79 9.70 21.03
C HIS A 93 -12.59 8.83 20.62
N ALA A 94 -12.17 8.88 19.35
CA ALA A 94 -11.06 8.10 18.84
C ALA A 94 -9.75 8.43 19.58
N LEU A 95 -9.45 9.71 19.80
CA LEU A 95 -8.26 10.15 20.53
C LEU A 95 -8.27 9.75 22.02
N ALA A 96 -9.45 9.55 22.61
CA ALA A 96 -9.58 9.09 23.99
C ALA A 96 -9.42 7.58 24.12
N GLU A 97 -9.92 6.80 23.16
CA GLU A 97 -9.90 5.33 23.20
C GLU A 97 -8.58 4.73 22.71
N HIS A 98 -7.94 5.39 21.76
CA HIS A 98 -6.83 4.84 21.02
C HIS A 98 -5.68 5.83 20.91
N ARG A 99 -4.46 5.28 20.91
CA ARG A 99 -3.25 6.04 20.61
C ARG A 99 -2.95 5.91 19.13
N TYR A 100 -2.74 7.06 18.49
CA TYR A 100 -2.36 7.15 17.09
C TYR A 100 -0.94 7.70 16.97
N ASP A 101 -0.19 7.15 16.03
CA ASP A 101 1.15 7.64 15.71
C ASP A 101 1.08 8.80 14.72
N VAL A 102 0.12 8.72 13.80
CA VAL A 102 -0.06 9.66 12.69
C VAL A 102 -1.53 10.01 12.52
N ILE A 103 -1.83 11.30 12.31
CA ILE A 103 -3.15 11.76 11.88
C ILE A 103 -3.01 12.36 10.49
N VAL A 104 -3.84 11.90 9.57
CA VAL A 104 -3.94 12.41 8.20
C VAL A 104 -5.28 13.09 8.04
N ALA A 105 -5.26 14.37 7.64
CA ALA A 105 -6.46 15.13 7.37
C ALA A 105 -6.18 16.19 6.31
N TYR A 106 -7.23 16.79 5.76
CA TYR A 106 -7.06 18.00 4.97
C TYR A 106 -6.53 19.14 5.84
N ALA A 107 -5.71 20.01 5.26
CA ALA A 107 -5.11 21.12 5.99
C ALA A 107 -6.16 22.01 6.67
N ASP A 108 -7.26 22.34 5.97
CA ASP A 108 -8.34 23.16 6.53
C ASP A 108 -9.06 22.46 7.69
N ASP A 109 -9.36 21.17 7.56
CA ASP A 109 -9.97 20.36 8.63
C ASP A 109 -9.03 20.26 9.83
N MET A 110 -7.72 20.15 9.55
CA MET A 110 -6.69 20.05 10.57
C MET A 110 -6.56 21.36 11.36
N LEU A 111 -6.63 22.51 10.69
CA LEU A 111 -6.66 23.82 11.34
C LEU A 111 -7.85 23.93 12.29
N GLY A 112 -9.04 23.54 11.83
CA GLY A 112 -10.27 23.58 12.61
C GLY A 112 -10.24 22.70 13.86
N ALA A 113 -9.40 21.66 13.91
CA ALA A 113 -9.32 20.71 15.02
C ALA A 113 -7.98 20.71 15.78
N THR A 114 -7.12 21.73 15.56
CA THR A 114 -5.79 21.86 16.19
C THR A 114 -5.81 21.66 17.71
N ASP A 115 -6.80 22.24 18.39
CA ASP A 115 -6.96 22.13 19.85
C ASP A 115 -7.22 20.70 20.33
N GLN A 116 -7.78 19.83 19.49
CA GLN A 116 -8.04 18.44 19.84
C GLN A 116 -6.79 17.59 19.68
N PHE A 117 -6.01 17.82 18.62
CA PHE A 117 -4.76 17.11 18.37
C PHE A 117 -3.68 17.43 19.41
N THR A 118 -3.56 18.69 19.80
CA THR A 118 -2.58 19.14 20.82
C THR A 118 -2.90 18.62 22.23
N LYS A 119 -4.14 18.22 22.49
CA LYS A 119 -4.55 17.60 23.76
C LYS A 119 -4.34 16.09 23.79
N ALA A 120 -4.14 15.44 22.64
CA ALA A 120 -3.89 14.01 22.58
C ALA A 120 -2.54 13.68 23.22
N THR A 121 -2.49 12.62 24.03
CA THR A 121 -1.25 12.17 24.69
C THR A 121 -0.98 10.70 24.37
N PRO A 122 0.15 10.36 23.72
CA PRO A 122 1.17 11.25 23.19
C PRO A 122 0.64 12.10 22.03
N GLU A 123 1.32 13.21 21.74
CA GLU A 123 0.98 14.06 20.60
C GLU A 123 1.28 13.29 19.29
N PRO A 124 0.27 13.08 18.43
CA PRO A 124 0.43 12.36 17.18
C PRO A 124 1.10 13.25 16.11
N LYS A 125 1.83 12.63 15.18
CA LYS A 125 2.43 13.36 14.05
C LYS A 125 1.33 13.73 13.05
N LEU A 126 1.22 15.01 12.76
CA LEU A 126 0.21 15.54 11.84
C LEU A 126 0.71 15.54 10.40
N ILE A 127 -0.06 14.97 9.48
CA ILE A 127 0.19 14.99 8.04
C ILE A 127 -0.98 15.70 7.35
N PRO A 128 -0.85 17.00 7.09
CA PRO A 128 -1.88 17.77 6.40
C PRO A 128 -1.79 17.53 4.90
N VAL A 129 -2.94 17.28 4.30
CA VAL A 129 -3.12 17.06 2.87
C VAL A 129 -3.73 18.30 2.24
N LEU A 130 -3.13 18.76 1.14
CA LEU A 130 -3.64 19.88 0.36
C LEU A 130 -4.89 19.45 -0.41
N ASP A 131 -6.01 20.15 -0.19
CA ASP A 131 -7.14 20.07 -1.10
C ASP A 131 -6.89 20.91 -2.35
N LYS A 132 -7.48 20.53 -3.47
CA LYS A 132 -7.32 21.28 -4.73
C LYS A 132 -7.94 22.68 -4.66
N GLU A 133 -8.95 22.83 -3.80
CA GLU A 133 -9.68 24.09 -3.63
C GLU A 133 -9.03 25.00 -2.56
N SER A 134 -8.09 24.48 -1.76
CA SER A 134 -7.43 25.25 -0.70
C SER A 134 -6.31 26.14 -1.25
N ASN A 135 -6.06 27.27 -0.58
CA ASN A 135 -4.96 28.15 -0.90
C ASN A 135 -3.62 27.55 -0.39
N GLU A 136 -2.83 26.96 -1.28
CA GLU A 136 -1.56 26.31 -0.91
C GLU A 136 -0.62 27.23 -0.13
N ARG A 137 -0.53 28.51 -0.51
CA ARG A 137 0.42 29.44 0.13
C ARG A 137 0.09 29.65 1.60
N GLU A 138 -1.19 29.87 1.90
CA GLU A 138 -1.70 30.02 3.25
C GLU A 138 -1.53 28.72 4.05
N MET A 139 -1.90 27.58 3.44
CA MET A 139 -1.75 26.28 4.11
C MET A 139 -0.29 25.91 4.39
N ARG A 140 0.66 26.37 3.57
CA ARG A 140 2.10 26.15 3.78
C ARG A 140 2.66 26.97 4.94
N GLU A 141 2.10 28.16 5.20
CA GLU A 141 2.49 28.99 6.36
C GLU A 141 2.12 28.29 7.68
N HIS A 142 0.97 27.63 7.73
CA HIS A 142 0.54 26.84 8.88
C HIS A 142 1.20 25.46 8.95
N PHE A 143 1.36 24.81 7.80
CA PHE A 143 1.91 23.47 7.70
C PHE A 143 3.09 23.41 6.72
N PRO A 144 4.32 23.61 7.21
CA PRO A 144 5.51 23.55 6.36
C PRO A 144 5.65 22.23 5.59
N ARG A 145 5.17 21.12 6.18
CA ARG A 145 5.19 19.76 5.61
C ARG A 145 3.85 19.33 5.02
N LEU A 146 3.19 20.21 4.28
CA LEU A 146 1.99 19.89 3.51
C LEU A 146 2.29 18.87 2.38
N VAL A 147 1.41 17.88 2.24
CA VAL A 147 1.49 16.83 1.23
C VAL A 147 0.41 17.02 0.17
N THR A 148 0.72 16.71 -1.08
CA THR A 148 -0.29 16.70 -2.13
C THR A 148 -1.22 15.49 -1.94
N GLY A 149 -2.48 15.57 -2.36
CA GLY A 149 -3.45 14.46 -2.23
C GLY A 149 -3.12 13.17 -3.00
N ASN A 150 -1.89 13.00 -3.50
CA ASN A 150 -1.42 11.78 -4.14
C ASN A 150 -0.98 10.74 -3.09
N PHE A 151 -1.49 9.52 -3.20
CA PHE A 151 -1.16 8.39 -2.32
C PHE A 151 0.34 8.13 -2.14
N LYS A 152 1.13 8.27 -3.21
CA LYS A 152 2.59 8.03 -3.12
C LYS A 152 3.29 9.05 -2.21
N ASP A 153 2.89 10.31 -2.32
CA ASP A 153 3.47 11.38 -1.51
C ASP A 153 3.03 11.23 -0.04
N LEU A 154 1.78 10.82 0.18
CA LEU A 154 1.26 10.50 1.51
C LEU A 154 2.01 9.34 2.17
N LEU A 155 2.22 8.22 1.46
CA LEU A 155 3.01 7.10 1.97
C LEU A 155 4.42 7.53 2.37
N LYS A 156 5.08 8.32 1.52
CA LYS A 156 6.41 8.84 1.80
C LYS A 156 6.40 9.74 3.05
N ALA A 157 5.38 10.57 3.22
CA ALA A 157 5.24 11.42 4.40
C ALA A 157 5.04 10.59 5.67
N ILE A 158 4.24 9.53 5.62
CA ILE A 158 4.05 8.60 6.74
C ILE A 158 5.37 7.91 7.10
N GLU A 159 6.11 7.39 6.11
CA GLU A 159 7.42 6.76 6.35
C GLU A 159 8.42 7.73 6.99
N GLN A 160 8.46 8.97 6.51
CA GLN A 160 9.31 10.02 7.08
C GLN A 160 8.88 10.40 8.50
N ALA A 161 7.57 10.44 8.77
CA ALA A 161 7.05 10.68 10.11
C ALA A 161 7.45 9.54 11.06
N MET A 162 7.39 8.27 10.63
CA MET A 162 7.72 7.14 11.50
C MET A 162 9.23 6.89 11.67
N SER A 163 10.07 7.39 10.76
CA SER A 163 11.53 7.19 10.82
C SER A 163 12.28 8.26 11.62
N ALA A 164 11.58 9.29 12.09
CA ALA A 164 12.13 10.47 12.76
C ALA A 164 12.00 10.41 14.28
#